data_AF-A0A2N2G565-F1
#
_entry.id   AF-A0A2N2G565-F1
#
_cell.length_a   1.000
_cell.length_b   1.000
_cell.length_c   1.000
_cell.angle_alpha   90.00
_cell.angle_beta   90.00
_cell.angle_gamma   90.00
#
_symmetry.space_group_name_H-M   'P 1'
#
loop_
_entity.id
_entity.type
_entity.pdbx_description
1 polymer ?
#
loop_
_entity_poly.entity_id
_entity_poly.type
_entity_poly.pdbx_seq_one_letter_code
_entity_poly.pdbx_strand_id
1 'polypeptide(L)'
;MGELQARALRLAQEVKETGKTRTIPAINPAERRMVHMALQDDTEIRSRSVGEGLFKKVLIYLPGKGRRRAPRKKKTAEKSPE
;
A
#
# COMPACT_ATOMS: atom_id res chain seq x y z
N MET A 1 15.13 14.13 4.65
CA MET A 1 14.18 13.10 4.16
C MET A 1 14.95 11.82 3.90
N GLY A 2 14.43 10.66 4.32
CA GLY A 2 15.04 9.36 3.98
C GLY A 2 14.75 8.94 2.54
N GLU A 3 15.64 8.16 1.94
CA GLU A 3 15.54 7.68 0.54
C GLU A 3 14.21 6.96 0.25
N LEU A 4 13.77 6.10 1.20
CA LEU A 4 12.48 5.40 1.07
C LEU A 4 11.27 6.34 1.14
N GLN A 5 11.34 7.39 1.97
CA GLN A 5 10.26 8.39 2.07
C GLN A 5 10.14 9.16 0.76
N ALA A 6 11.27 9.59 0.19
CA ALA A 6 11.29 10.27 -1.11
C ALA A 6 10.72 9.38 -2.22
N ARG A 7 11.08 8.09 -2.24
CA ARG A 7 10.50 7.12 -3.17
C ARG A 7 8.98 6.96 -2.98
N ALA A 8 8.50 6.89 -1.74
CA ALA A 8 7.07 6.77 -1.46
C ALA A 8 6.29 7.99 -1.95
N LEU A 9 6.80 9.20 -1.70
CA LEU A 9 6.19 10.45 -2.16
C LEU A 9 6.16 10.55 -3.68
N ARG A 10 7.25 10.19 -4.36
CA ARG A 10 7.30 10.14 -5.83
C ARG A 10 6.24 9.19 -6.38
N LEU A 11 6.12 7.99 -5.82
CA LEU A 11 5.10 7.03 -6.25
C LEU A 11 3.69 7.54 -5.98
N ALA A 12 3.46 8.26 -4.88
CA ALA A 12 2.18 8.90 -4.60
C ALA A 12 1.83 9.97 -5.64
N GLN A 13 2.79 10.82 -6.02
CA GLN A 13 2.61 11.79 -7.10
C GLN A 13 2.26 11.10 -8.43
N GLU A 14 3.00 10.08 -8.83
CA GLU A 14 2.70 9.31 -10.05
C GLU A 14 1.29 8.70 -10.00
N VAL A 15 0.82 8.25 -8.82
CA VAL A 15 -0.53 7.70 -8.65
C VAL A 15 -1.59 8.80 -8.79
N LYS A 16 -1.32 10.02 -8.30
CA LYS A 16 -2.21 11.18 -8.49
C LYS A 16 -2.31 11.57 -9.96
N GLU A 17 -1.18 11.64 -10.66
CA GLU A 17 -1.12 12.04 -12.06
C GLU A 17 -1.73 10.99 -12.99
N THR A 18 -1.41 9.71 -12.78
CA THR A 18 -1.83 8.64 -13.69
C THR A 18 -3.16 7.99 -13.30
N GLY A 19 -3.58 8.16 -12.04
CA GLY A 19 -4.69 7.40 -11.44
C GLY A 19 -4.41 5.91 -11.25
N LYS A 20 -3.23 5.42 -11.62
CA LYS A 20 -2.88 4.00 -11.57
C LYS A 20 -2.25 3.65 -10.23
N THR A 21 -2.73 2.56 -9.62
CA THR A 21 -2.16 2.04 -8.37
C THR A 21 -0.70 1.65 -8.56
N ARG A 22 0.17 2.10 -7.65
CA ARG A 22 1.58 1.70 -7.60
C ARG A 22 1.83 0.79 -6.41
N THR A 23 2.92 0.04 -6.47
CA THR A 23 3.29 -0.92 -5.43
C THR A 23 4.75 -0.74 -5.08
N ILE A 24 5.03 -0.70 -3.78
CA ILE A 24 6.38 -0.85 -3.24
C ILE A 24 6.55 -2.34 -2.90
N PRO A 25 7.49 -3.06 -3.55
CA PRO A 25 7.75 -4.48 -3.29
C PRO A 25 8.22 -4.70 -1.85
N ALA A 26 8.20 -5.95 -1.41
CA ALA A 26 8.50 -6.40 -0.05
C ALA A 26 9.57 -5.56 0.67
N ILE A 27 9.10 -4.75 1.63
CA ILE A 27 9.92 -3.96 2.55
C ILE A 27 9.77 -4.51 3.96
N ASN A 28 10.80 -4.31 4.78
CA ASN A 28 10.79 -4.76 6.16
C ASN A 28 9.68 -4.01 6.98
N PRO A 29 9.32 -4.49 8.17
CA PRO A 29 8.26 -3.86 8.97
C PRO A 29 8.51 -2.38 9.32
N ALA A 30 9.76 -1.99 9.55
CA ALA A 30 10.13 -0.61 9.90
C ALA A 30 9.95 0.34 8.70
N GLU A 31 10.45 -0.08 7.53
CA GLU A 31 10.28 0.60 6.26
C GLU A 31 8.81 0.76 5.87
N ARG A 32 8.01 -0.29 6.09
CA ARG A 32 6.56 -0.23 5.87
C ARG A 32 5.91 0.86 6.71
N ARG A 33 6.32 0.98 7.98
CA ARG A 33 5.85 2.07 8.84
C ARG A 33 6.27 3.42 8.27
N MET A 34 7.52 3.58 7.82
CA MET A 34 7.98 4.82 7.20
C MET A 34 7.16 5.23 5.97
N VAL A 35 6.82 4.28 5.08
CA VAL A 35 5.97 4.55 3.92
C VAL A 35 4.58 5.02 4.34
N HIS A 36 3.95 4.33 5.30
CA HIS A 36 2.61 4.73 5.77
C HIS A 36 2.63 6.11 6.44
N MET A 37 3.64 6.41 7.25
CA MET A 37 3.79 7.71 7.90
C MET A 37 4.05 8.82 6.87
N ALA A 38 4.91 8.57 5.87
CA ALA A 38 5.22 9.54 4.83
C ALA A 38 4.01 9.92 3.96
N LEU A 39 3.03 9.02 3.84
CA LEU A 39 1.80 9.24 3.07
C LEU A 39 0.60 9.61 3.96
N GLN A 40 0.78 9.70 5.28
CA GLN A 40 -0.32 9.91 6.21
C GLN A 40 -0.96 11.30 6.07
N ASP A 41 -0.14 12.31 5.76
CA ASP A 41 -0.59 13.70 5.62
C ASP A 41 -1.27 13.98 4.27
N ASP A 42 -1.16 13.04 3.31
CA ASP A 42 -1.75 13.17 1.98
C ASP A 42 -3.17 12.60 1.93
N THR A 43 -4.18 13.48 1.98
CA THR A 43 -5.59 13.07 1.98
C THR A 43 -6.08 12.50 0.65
N GLU A 44 -5.37 12.75 -0.45
CA GLU A 44 -5.76 12.33 -1.79
C GLU A 44 -5.27 10.92 -2.12
N ILE A 45 -4.36 10.36 -1.32
CA ILE A 45 -3.75 9.05 -1.55
C ILE A 45 -4.00 8.15 -0.34
N ARG A 46 -4.09 6.84 -0.59
CA ARG A 46 -4.15 5.82 0.45
C ARG A 46 -3.09 4.77 0.22
N SER A 47 -2.62 4.19 1.33
CA SER A 47 -1.68 3.08 1.33
C SER A 47 -2.30 1.84 2.00
N ARG A 48 -1.98 0.66 1.49
CA ARG A 48 -2.42 -0.62 2.09
C ARG A 48 -1.38 -1.71 1.91
N SER A 49 -1.05 -2.40 3.00
CA SER A 49 -0.17 -3.57 2.94
C SER A 49 -0.95 -4.82 2.52
N VAL A 50 -0.41 -5.57 1.56
CA VAL A 50 -1.03 -6.78 0.99
C VAL A 50 0.02 -7.88 0.89
N GLY A 51 -0.38 -9.13 1.13
CA GLY A 51 0.51 -10.29 1.17
C GLY A 51 0.83 -10.75 2.58
N GLU A 52 1.62 -11.80 2.68
CA GLU A 52 1.92 -12.52 3.93
C GLU A 52 3.42 -12.55 4.21
N GLY A 53 3.77 -12.60 5.50
CA GLY A 53 5.15 -12.66 5.96
C GLY A 53 6.08 -11.62 5.32
N LEU A 54 7.22 -12.11 4.82
CA LEU A 54 8.27 -11.33 4.16
C LEU A 54 7.85 -10.79 2.79
N PHE A 55 6.85 -11.39 2.14
CA PHE A 55 6.39 -10.97 0.80
C PHE A 55 5.33 -9.87 0.84
N LYS A 56 5.07 -9.30 2.02
CA LYS A 56 4.05 -8.27 2.22
C LYS A 56 4.52 -6.93 1.62
N LYS A 57 3.85 -6.54 0.54
CA LYS A 57 4.09 -5.32 -0.25
C LYS A 57 3.15 -4.18 0.16
N VAL A 58 3.47 -2.94 -0.20
CA VAL A 58 2.61 -1.76 0.06
C VAL A 58 2.02 -1.25 -1.24
N LEU A 59 0.69 -1.24 -1.33
CA LEU A 59 -0.05 -0.58 -2.41
C LEU A 59 -0.25 0.89 -2.09
N ILE A 60 -0.11 1.75 -3.10
CA ILE A 60 -0.39 3.19 -3.06
C ILE A 60 -1.44 3.47 -4.15
N TYR A 61 -2.58 4.04 -3.77
CA TYR A 61 -3.74 4.16 -4.65
C TYR A 61 -4.59 5.40 -4.33
N LEU A 62 -5.32 5.91 -5.33
CA LEU A 62 -6.34 6.94 -5.10
C LEU A 62 -7.57 6.32 -4.41
N PRO A 63 -8.10 6.92 -3.33
CA PRO A 63 -9.37 6.52 -2.75
C PRO A 63 -10.48 6.85 -3.76
N GLY A 64 -11.06 5.82 -4.39
CA GLY A 64 -12.11 6.01 -5.38
C GLY A 64 -13.32 6.76 -4.80
N LYS A 65 -13.71 7.88 -5.43
CA LYS A 65 -15.02 8.50 -5.22
C LYS A 65 -16.11 7.49 -5.64
N GLY A 66 -16.69 6.78 -4.67
CA GLY A 66 -18.06 6.24 -4.77
C GLY A 66 -18.35 5.08 -5.72
N ARG A 67 -17.39 4.35 -6.31
CA ARG A 67 -17.72 3.09 -7.01
C ARG A 67 -17.44 1.87 -6.12
N ARG A 68 -18.51 1.47 -5.44
CA ARG A 68 -18.84 0.14 -4.88
C ARG A 68 -17.63 -0.77 -4.61
N ARG A 69 -17.36 -0.96 -3.32
CA ARG A 69 -16.62 -2.11 -2.77
C ARG A 69 -17.02 -3.39 -3.51
N ALA A 70 -16.16 -3.90 -4.39
CA ALA A 70 -16.15 -5.33 -4.64
C ALA A 70 -15.60 -5.99 -3.36
N PRO A 71 -16.32 -6.92 -2.71
CA PRO A 71 -15.81 -7.62 -1.55
C PRO A 71 -14.65 -8.48 -2.01
N ARG A 72 -13.41 -8.00 -1.83
CA ARG A 72 -12.23 -8.83 -2.00
C ARG A 72 -12.29 -9.91 -0.93
N LYS A 73 -12.69 -11.13 -1.35
CA LYS A 73 -12.55 -12.40 -0.62
C LYS A 73 -11.31 -12.34 0.25
N LYS A 74 -11.49 -12.23 1.57
CA LYS A 74 -10.47 -12.71 2.53
C LYS A 74 -10.41 -14.21 2.30
N LYS A 75 -9.46 -14.69 1.50
CA LYS A 75 -9.01 -16.09 1.64
C LYS A 75 -8.30 -16.12 2.98
N THR A 76 -9.06 -16.47 4.01
CA THR A 76 -8.56 -16.92 5.30
C THR A 76 -7.58 -18.05 5.07
N ALA A 77 -6.52 -18.01 5.87
CA ALA A 77 -5.44 -18.95 5.93
C ALA A 77 -5.94 -20.40 5.83
N GLU A 78 -5.19 -21.15 5.04
CA GLU A 78 -5.19 -22.60 4.91
C GLU A 78 -5.29 -23.26 6.29
N LYS A 79 -6.23 -24.19 6.43
CA LYS A 79 -6.30 -25.11 7.56
C LYS A 79 -5.01 -25.94 7.59
N SER A 80 -4.32 -25.96 8.72
CA SER A 80 -3.60 -27.16 9.16
C SER A 80 -3.92 -27.32 10.64
N PRO A 81 -4.49 -28.47 11.01
CA PRO A 81 -3.73 -29.29 11.94
C PRO A 81 -3.70 -30.78 11.55
N GLU A 82 -2.53 -31.35 11.88
CA GLU A 82 -2.11 -32.75 12.07
C GLU A 82 -2.23 -33.75 10.91
#